data_AF-A0A928SSQ8-F1
#
_entry.id   AF-A0A928SSQ8-F1
#
_cell.length_a   1.000
_cell.length_b   1.000
_cell.length_c   1.000
_cell.angle_alpha   90.00
_cell.angle_beta   90.00
_cell.angle_gamma   90.00
#
_symmetry.space_group_name_H-M   'P 1'
#
loop_
_entity.id
_entity.type
_entity.pdbx_description
1 polymer ?
#
loop_
_entity_poly.entity_id
_entity_poly.type
_entity_poly.pdbx_seq_one_letter_code
_entity_poly.pdbx_strand_id
1 'polypeptide(L)'
;MSESKSNTGCIVAAILGGVGCLGAVFVVGVAAALMFVTRAAPVPVATAAPPPVGTEAPPAIESEPEPPVDEPDAGDLPSGVSVETKHEDYTIRGASAEALRSDLARLGPKDQEGSHHAYTRWHVRWSYPYERNAGSCATGKVSVSVAVTFIMPKWEPPADAPAELVQRWQKYEKALERHENGHKEHGLGAASDVLRKLEKLDAEPDCDSMNREANAAANRIVEEYKAKDKAYDKETRHGATQGARFP
;
A
#
# COMPACT_ATOMS: atom_id res chain seq x y z
N MET A 1 -6.43 -22.46 -60.30
CA MET A 1 -5.44 -23.42 -59.76
C MET A 1 -5.37 -23.12 -58.25
N SER A 2 -5.98 -23.87 -57.31
CA SER A 2 -6.04 -25.34 -57.04
C SER A 2 -4.67 -25.93 -56.65
N GLU A 3 -4.48 -26.85 -55.68
CA GLU A 3 -5.34 -27.48 -54.61
C GLU A 3 -5.26 -26.74 -53.24
N SER A 4 -5.99 -27.03 -52.15
CA SER A 4 -7.12 -27.95 -51.81
C SER A 4 -6.88 -29.33 -51.10
N LYS A 5 -6.28 -29.40 -49.89
CA LYS A 5 -6.39 -30.51 -48.87
C LYS A 5 -6.13 -29.94 -47.46
N SER A 6 -6.93 -30.12 -46.38
CA SER A 6 -7.94 -31.10 -45.94
C SER A 6 -7.41 -32.43 -45.36
N ASN A 7 -7.58 -32.58 -44.03
CA ASN A 7 -7.66 -33.81 -43.23
C ASN A 7 -8.27 -33.36 -41.87
N THR A 8 -9.43 -33.82 -41.38
CA THR A 8 -9.80 -35.20 -40.98
C THR A 8 -8.78 -35.77 -39.99
N GLY A 9 -9.10 -36.17 -38.76
CA GLY A 9 -10.39 -36.28 -38.06
C GLY A 9 -10.45 -37.60 -37.29
N CYS A 10 -10.76 -37.57 -35.98
CA CYS A 10 -11.05 -38.77 -35.19
C CYS A 10 -12.12 -38.47 -34.12
N ILE A 11 -13.06 -39.41 -34.00
CA ILE A 11 -14.26 -39.37 -33.16
C ILE A 11 -14.18 -40.60 -32.21
N VAL A 12 -15.11 -40.72 -31.25
CA VAL A 12 -15.45 -41.93 -30.47
C VAL A 12 -14.54 -42.12 -29.24
N ALA A 13 -15.01 -42.45 -28.03
CA ALA A 13 -16.32 -42.96 -27.59
C ALA A 13 -16.88 -42.26 -26.35
N ALA A 14 -18.21 -42.22 -26.25
CA ALA A 14 -18.92 -42.19 -24.96
C ALA A 14 -19.42 -43.61 -24.65
N ILE A 15 -19.30 -44.05 -23.40
CA ILE A 15 -19.80 -45.37 -22.96
C ILE A 15 -20.95 -45.18 -21.96
N LEU A 16 -22.05 -45.87 -22.25
CA LEU A 16 -23.28 -45.93 -21.47
C LEU A 16 -23.22 -47.02 -20.39
N GLY A 17 -24.07 -46.87 -19.36
CA GLY A 17 -24.72 -48.02 -18.71
C GLY A 17 -24.21 -48.37 -17.31
N GLY A 18 -25.13 -48.37 -16.34
CA GLY A 18 -24.84 -48.72 -14.94
C GLY A 18 -26.06 -48.62 -14.02
N VAL A 19 -27.17 -49.25 -14.38
CA VAL A 19 -28.35 -49.36 -13.51
C VAL A 19 -28.07 -50.38 -12.40
N GLY A 20 -28.28 -50.00 -11.13
CA GLY A 20 -28.07 -50.88 -9.98
C GLY A 20 -29.12 -50.66 -8.89
N CYS A 21 -30.26 -51.35 -8.98
CA CYS A 21 -31.25 -51.45 -7.91
C CYS A 21 -31.08 -52.78 -7.14
N LEU A 22 -30.68 -52.69 -5.87
CA LEU A 22 -30.78 -53.71 -4.81
C LEU A 22 -30.51 -52.97 -3.48
N GLY A 23 -31.21 -53.19 -2.37
CA GLY A 23 -32.42 -53.98 -2.10
C GLY A 23 -32.85 -53.68 -0.65
N ALA A 24 -34.15 -53.62 -0.36
CA ALA A 24 -34.63 -53.20 0.95
C ALA A 24 -34.55 -54.32 2.00
N VAL A 25 -34.12 -53.98 3.23
CA VAL A 25 -34.42 -54.76 4.44
C VAL A 25 -34.81 -53.81 5.57
N PHE A 26 -36.11 -53.63 5.78
CA PHE A 26 -36.64 -53.02 7.00
C PHE A 26 -36.78 -54.11 8.07
N VAL A 27 -35.94 -54.07 9.12
CA VAL A 27 -36.15 -54.90 10.32
C VAL A 27 -37.00 -54.11 11.31
N VAL A 28 -38.27 -54.50 11.45
CA VAL A 28 -39.17 -53.95 12.49
C VAL A 28 -38.85 -54.65 13.82
N GLY A 29 -37.97 -54.03 14.61
CA GLY A 29 -37.66 -54.48 15.96
C GLY A 29 -38.66 -53.96 16.99
N VAL A 30 -39.59 -54.80 17.43
CA VAL A 30 -40.49 -54.49 18.55
C VAL A 30 -39.72 -54.66 19.86
N ALA A 31 -39.28 -53.56 20.47
CA ALA A 31 -38.65 -53.56 21.79
C ALA A 31 -39.69 -53.31 22.89
N ALA A 32 -39.80 -54.24 23.83
CA ALA A 32 -40.73 -54.14 24.96
C ALA A 32 -40.31 -53.06 25.95
N ALA A 33 -41.23 -52.17 26.33
CA ALA A 33 -40.99 -51.16 27.34
C ALA A 33 -41.07 -51.76 28.76
N LEU A 34 -39.92 -52.03 29.38
CA LEU A 34 -39.86 -52.22 30.84
C LEU A 34 -39.97 -50.85 31.52
N MET A 35 -41.05 -50.63 32.27
CA MET A 35 -41.19 -49.48 33.15
C MET A 35 -40.28 -49.62 34.38
N PHE A 36 -39.08 -49.05 34.32
CA PHE A 36 -38.29 -48.78 35.52
C PHE A 36 -38.76 -47.48 36.16
N VAL A 37 -39.33 -47.57 37.36
CA VAL A 37 -39.62 -46.39 38.19
C VAL A 37 -38.30 -45.85 38.77
N THR A 38 -37.66 -44.96 38.02
CA THR A 38 -36.47 -44.24 38.49
C THR A 38 -36.87 -43.22 39.56
N ARG A 39 -36.58 -43.55 40.83
CA ARG A 39 -36.65 -42.59 41.94
C ARG A 39 -35.72 -41.42 41.64
N ALA A 40 -36.28 -40.22 41.48
CA ALA A 40 -35.49 -39.01 41.28
C ALA A 40 -34.55 -38.78 42.47
N ALA A 41 -33.27 -38.52 42.18
CA ALA A 41 -32.32 -38.05 43.17
C ALA A 41 -32.64 -36.58 43.53
N PRO A 42 -32.39 -36.14 44.78
CA PRO A 42 -32.58 -34.74 45.16
C PRO A 42 -31.63 -33.86 44.34
N VAL A 43 -32.18 -32.80 43.74
CA VAL A 43 -31.38 -31.79 43.03
C VAL A 43 -30.50 -31.07 44.04
N PRO A 44 -29.17 -30.99 43.86
CA PRO A 44 -28.33 -30.18 44.72
C PRO A 44 -28.67 -28.70 44.51
N VAL A 45 -29.08 -28.03 45.59
CA VAL A 45 -29.27 -26.57 45.58
C VAL A 45 -27.90 -25.93 45.46
N ALA A 46 -27.61 -25.38 44.29
CA ALA A 46 -26.38 -24.64 44.06
C ALA A 46 -26.42 -23.35 44.90
N THR A 47 -25.57 -23.29 45.92
CA THR A 47 -25.25 -22.03 46.60
C THR A 47 -24.57 -21.10 45.61
N ALA A 48 -25.20 -19.97 45.30
CA ALA A 48 -24.61 -18.94 44.45
C ALA A 48 -23.27 -18.48 45.05
N ALA A 49 -22.20 -18.51 44.24
CA ALA A 49 -20.93 -17.92 44.62
C ALA A 49 -21.10 -16.40 44.80
N PRO A 50 -20.40 -15.76 45.76
CA PRO A 50 -20.38 -14.31 45.84
C PRO A 50 -19.81 -13.72 44.54
N PRO A 51 -20.25 -12.52 44.12
CA PRO A 51 -19.66 -11.86 42.96
C PRO A 51 -18.16 -11.64 43.19
N PRO A 52 -17.32 -11.74 42.15
CA PRO A 52 -15.91 -11.44 42.28
C PRO A 52 -15.75 -9.99 42.77
N VAL A 53 -14.99 -9.80 43.86
CA VAL A 53 -14.57 -8.48 44.31
C VAL A 53 -13.84 -7.82 43.16
N GLY A 54 -14.23 -6.58 42.84
CA GLY A 54 -13.73 -5.86 41.69
C GLY A 54 -12.20 -5.80 41.69
N THR A 55 -11.59 -6.40 40.68
CA THR A 55 -10.24 -6.00 40.28
C THR A 55 -10.42 -4.68 39.56
N GLU A 56 -10.06 -3.56 40.22
CA GLU A 56 -9.89 -2.30 39.51
C GLU A 56 -8.96 -2.53 38.34
N ALA A 57 -9.40 -2.14 37.14
CA ALA A 57 -8.51 -2.14 35.99
C ALA A 57 -7.31 -1.23 36.34
N PRO A 58 -6.06 -1.64 36.06
CA PRO A 58 -4.94 -0.74 36.23
C PRO A 58 -5.23 0.54 35.42
N PRO A 59 -4.91 1.73 35.94
CA PRO A 59 -5.14 2.97 35.21
C PRO A 59 -4.49 2.85 33.83
N ALA A 60 -5.21 3.28 32.79
CA ALA A 60 -4.63 3.37 31.47
C ALA A 60 -3.35 4.21 31.59
N ILE A 61 -2.22 3.62 31.22
CA ILE A 61 -1.02 4.41 30.96
C ILE A 61 -1.37 5.17 29.68
N GLU A 62 -1.82 6.42 29.85
CA GLU A 62 -1.86 7.38 28.76
C GLU A 62 -0.41 7.52 28.28
N SER A 63 -0.09 6.80 27.21
CA SER A 63 1.13 7.02 26.47
C SER A 63 1.10 8.46 26.02
N GLU A 64 2.00 9.29 26.56
CA GLU A 64 2.29 10.61 26.01
C GLU A 64 2.42 10.46 24.50
N PRO A 65 1.84 11.38 23.70
CA PRO A 65 1.92 11.27 22.25
C PRO A 65 3.39 11.17 21.87
N GLU A 66 3.78 10.10 21.17
CA GLU A 66 5.12 10.04 20.58
C GLU A 66 5.31 11.33 19.77
N PRO A 67 6.48 11.99 19.87
CA PRO A 67 6.73 13.19 19.10
C PRO A 67 6.43 12.90 17.63
N PRO A 68 5.85 13.86 16.89
CA PRO A 68 5.56 13.66 15.48
C PRO A 68 6.83 13.16 14.82
N VAL A 69 6.72 12.04 14.09
CA VAL A 69 7.84 11.48 13.35
C VAL A 69 8.36 12.61 12.47
N ASP A 70 9.62 13.01 12.64
CA ASP A 70 10.16 14.18 11.96
C ASP A 70 10.01 14.01 10.44
N GLU A 71 8.97 14.61 9.85
CA GLU A 71 8.96 14.85 8.42
C GLU A 71 10.22 15.67 8.14
N PRO A 72 10.99 15.36 7.07
CA PRO A 72 12.07 16.24 6.66
C PRO A 72 11.47 17.62 6.36
N ASP A 73 11.70 18.55 7.28
CA ASP A 73 11.02 19.84 7.31
C ASP A 73 11.36 20.62 6.04
N ALA A 74 10.37 21.33 5.51
CA ALA A 74 10.57 22.19 4.35
C ALA A 74 11.62 23.30 4.63
N GLY A 75 11.98 23.51 5.90
CA GLY A 75 13.06 24.39 6.35
C GLY A 75 14.47 24.05 5.86
N ASP A 76 14.76 22.80 5.48
CA ASP A 76 16.10 22.39 4.99
C ASP A 76 16.29 22.56 3.46
N LEU A 77 15.26 23.00 2.74
CA LEU A 77 15.32 23.16 1.29
C LEU A 77 15.96 24.49 0.86
N PRO A 78 16.66 24.54 -0.29
CA PRO A 78 17.17 25.79 -0.83
C PRO A 78 16.02 26.79 -1.08
N SER A 79 16.25 28.08 -0.84
CA SER A 79 15.21 29.13 -0.96
C SER A 79 14.64 29.35 -2.37
N GLY A 80 15.21 28.70 -3.39
CA GLY A 80 14.66 28.62 -4.76
C GLY A 80 13.76 27.39 -5.00
N VAL A 81 13.55 26.52 -4.00
CA VAL A 81 12.68 25.34 -4.06
C VAL A 81 11.41 25.59 -3.25
N SER A 82 10.25 25.17 -3.77
CA SER A 82 8.99 25.08 -3.02
C SER A 82 8.37 23.68 -3.11
N VAL A 83 7.57 23.32 -2.09
CA VAL A 83 6.93 22.00 -1.98
C VAL A 83 5.43 22.15 -1.84
N GLU A 84 4.67 21.29 -2.52
CA GLU A 84 3.25 21.07 -2.30
C GLU A 84 3.03 19.59 -1.98
N THR A 85 2.56 19.26 -0.78
CA THR A 85 2.26 17.87 -0.38
C THR A 85 0.76 17.64 -0.35
N LYS A 86 0.31 16.49 -0.88
CA LYS A 86 -1.08 16.00 -0.81
C LYS A 86 -1.12 14.58 -0.27
N HIS A 87 -2.18 14.27 0.46
CA HIS A 87 -2.48 12.94 0.95
C HIS A 87 -3.86 12.52 0.43
N GLU A 88 -3.92 11.37 -0.22
CA GLU A 88 -5.13 10.73 -0.71
C GLU A 88 -5.27 9.37 -0.01
N ASP A 89 -6.47 9.08 0.50
CA ASP A 89 -6.75 7.84 1.23
C ASP A 89 -7.64 6.91 0.38
N TYR A 90 -7.41 5.60 0.44
CA TYR A 90 -8.39 4.60 0.02
C TYR A 90 -8.83 3.72 1.20
N THR A 91 -10.14 3.64 1.44
CA THR A 91 -10.65 2.94 2.63
C THR A 91 -10.64 1.43 2.49
N ILE A 92 -10.10 0.74 3.49
CA ILE A 92 -10.19 -0.72 3.67
C ILE A 92 -10.98 -1.06 4.96
N ARG A 93 -11.65 -2.22 4.99
CA ARG A 93 -12.62 -2.59 6.07
C ARG A 93 -12.52 -4.04 6.55
N GLY A 94 -11.48 -4.77 6.13
CA GLY A 94 -11.25 -6.15 6.57
C GLY A 94 -11.24 -6.32 8.09
N ALA A 95 -11.91 -7.38 8.57
CA ALA A 95 -12.00 -7.75 9.99
C ALA A 95 -10.92 -8.76 10.45
N SER A 96 -10.12 -9.27 9.50
CA SER A 96 -8.98 -10.16 9.75
C SER A 96 -7.77 -9.71 8.93
N ALA A 97 -6.59 -10.27 9.20
CA ALA A 97 -5.38 -9.95 8.43
C ALA A 97 -5.53 -10.29 6.94
N GLU A 98 -6.12 -11.44 6.65
CA GLU A 98 -6.38 -11.95 5.29
C GLU A 98 -7.41 -11.07 4.56
N ALA A 99 -8.45 -10.63 5.27
CA ALA A 99 -9.45 -9.73 4.72
C ALA A 99 -8.84 -8.35 4.39
N LEU A 100 -7.99 -7.82 5.26
CA LEU A 100 -7.27 -6.57 5.01
C LEU A 100 -6.29 -6.69 3.84
N ARG A 101 -5.52 -7.78 3.75
CA ARG A 101 -4.71 -8.07 2.56
C ARG A 101 -5.54 -8.15 1.28
N SER A 102 -6.72 -8.77 1.35
CA SER A 102 -7.63 -8.83 0.20
C SER A 102 -8.20 -7.45 -0.17
N ASP A 103 -8.35 -6.53 0.77
CA ASP A 103 -8.73 -5.14 0.48
C ASP A 103 -7.56 -4.36 -0.12
N LEU A 104 -6.36 -4.41 0.48
CA LEU A 104 -5.14 -3.78 -0.02
C LEU A 104 -4.86 -4.17 -1.48
N ALA A 105 -4.84 -5.47 -1.80
CA ALA A 105 -4.59 -5.98 -3.15
C ALA A 105 -5.70 -5.67 -4.17
N ARG A 106 -6.91 -5.31 -3.71
CA ARG A 106 -8.09 -5.07 -4.55
C ARG A 106 -8.30 -3.58 -4.82
N LEU A 107 -8.17 -2.77 -3.77
CA LEU A 107 -8.48 -1.34 -3.73
C LEU A 107 -7.26 -0.43 -3.85
N GLY A 108 -6.06 -0.95 -3.56
CA GLY A 108 -4.83 -0.17 -3.61
C GLY A 108 -4.48 0.35 -5.01
N PRO A 109 -3.61 1.37 -5.08
CA PRO A 109 -3.16 1.98 -6.33
C PRO A 109 -2.53 0.96 -7.27
N LYS A 110 -2.71 1.16 -8.58
CA LYS A 110 -2.25 0.26 -9.64
C LYS A 110 -1.50 1.01 -10.72
N ASP A 111 -0.49 0.36 -11.28
CA ASP A 111 0.34 0.86 -12.38
C ASP A 111 0.70 -0.27 -13.37
N GLN A 112 1.86 -0.18 -14.02
CA GLN A 112 2.35 -1.19 -14.96
C GLN A 112 3.08 -2.36 -14.28
N GLU A 113 3.50 -2.20 -13.02
CA GLU A 113 4.26 -3.18 -12.25
C GLU A 113 3.31 -4.02 -11.36
N GLY A 114 2.18 -3.47 -10.91
CA GLY A 114 1.10 -4.26 -10.31
C GLY A 114 0.06 -3.46 -9.51
N SER A 115 -0.35 -4.05 -8.39
CA SER A 115 -1.14 -3.39 -7.35
C SER A 115 -0.28 -3.21 -6.12
N HIS A 116 -0.26 -1.99 -5.59
CA HIS A 116 0.57 -1.60 -4.45
C HIS A 116 -0.29 -1.32 -3.23
N HIS A 117 0.30 -1.41 -2.03
CA HIS A 117 -0.42 -1.12 -0.79
C HIS A 117 -0.47 0.38 -0.49
N ALA A 118 0.54 1.13 -0.90
CA ALA A 118 0.55 2.59 -0.97
C ALA A 118 1.27 3.01 -2.25
N TYR A 119 1.28 4.30 -2.56
CA TYR A 119 2.05 4.83 -3.69
C TYR A 119 2.34 6.32 -3.51
N THR A 120 3.59 6.73 -3.65
CA THR A 120 4.00 8.14 -3.67
C THR A 120 4.34 8.61 -5.08
N ARG A 121 3.71 9.71 -5.50
CA ARG A 121 4.02 10.43 -6.74
C ARG A 121 4.75 11.71 -6.40
N TRP A 122 5.81 12.02 -7.12
CA TRP A 122 6.41 13.36 -7.12
C TRP A 122 6.57 13.89 -8.54
N HIS A 123 6.50 15.22 -8.69
CA HIS A 123 6.66 15.90 -9.97
C HIS A 123 7.38 17.23 -9.78
N VAL A 124 8.60 17.33 -10.31
CA VAL A 124 9.42 18.54 -10.30
C VAL A 124 9.09 19.42 -11.50
N ARG A 125 8.96 20.73 -11.27
CA ARG A 125 8.82 21.78 -12.28
C ARG A 125 9.88 22.84 -12.03
N TRP A 126 10.43 23.43 -13.09
CA TRP A 126 11.41 24.52 -12.99
C TRP A 126 11.03 25.68 -13.91
N SER A 127 11.51 26.86 -13.55
CA SER A 127 11.34 28.10 -14.31
C SER A 127 12.54 29.03 -14.08
N TYR A 128 12.87 29.84 -15.07
CA TYR A 128 13.90 30.87 -15.00
C TYR A 128 13.57 31.94 -16.05
N PRO A 129 13.79 33.24 -15.78
CA PRO A 129 13.88 34.25 -16.82
C PRO A 129 15.20 34.09 -17.59
N TYR A 130 15.31 34.73 -18.75
CA TYR A 130 16.58 34.81 -19.49
C TYR A 130 17.33 36.09 -19.15
N GLU A 131 18.60 35.96 -18.80
CA GLU A 131 19.54 37.08 -18.76
C GLU A 131 20.27 37.15 -20.10
N ARG A 132 20.08 38.26 -20.83
CA ARG A 132 20.50 38.41 -22.23
C ARG A 132 21.58 39.46 -22.36
N ASN A 133 22.68 39.12 -23.03
CA ASN A 133 23.75 40.03 -23.40
C ASN A 133 24.03 39.93 -24.91
N ALA A 134 24.92 40.79 -25.43
CA ALA A 134 25.26 40.80 -26.85
C ALA A 134 25.99 39.50 -27.25
N GLY A 135 25.25 38.55 -27.83
CA GLY A 135 25.77 37.25 -28.24
C GLY A 135 25.82 36.19 -27.14
N SER A 136 25.11 36.37 -26.02
CA SER A 136 24.94 35.31 -25.01
C SER A 136 23.61 35.39 -24.26
N CYS A 137 23.18 34.24 -23.75
CA CYS A 137 21.97 34.07 -22.95
C CYS A 137 22.23 33.09 -21.80
N ALA A 138 21.86 33.48 -20.59
CA ALA A 138 21.97 32.68 -19.38
C ALA A 138 20.60 32.48 -18.71
N THR A 139 20.50 31.50 -17.82
CA THR A 139 19.42 31.42 -16.84
C THR A 139 19.59 32.54 -15.81
N GLY A 140 18.58 33.39 -15.66
CA GLY A 140 18.50 34.30 -14.51
C GLY A 140 18.01 33.58 -13.26
N LYS A 141 17.38 34.30 -12.32
CA LYS A 141 16.87 33.72 -11.06
C LYS A 141 16.00 32.46 -11.31
N VAL A 142 16.56 31.29 -11.00
CA VAL A 142 15.87 30.00 -11.10
C VAL A 142 14.85 29.87 -9.98
N SER A 143 13.75 29.17 -10.23
CA SER A 143 12.80 28.73 -9.21
C SER A 143 12.24 27.36 -9.58
N VAL A 144 12.22 26.46 -8.62
CA VAL A 144 11.83 25.05 -8.77
C VAL A 144 10.70 24.75 -7.79
N SER A 145 9.72 23.95 -8.21
CA SER A 145 8.71 23.41 -7.30
C SER A 145 8.60 21.89 -7.44
N VAL A 146 8.22 21.22 -6.36
CA VAL A 146 7.91 19.79 -6.37
C VAL A 146 6.55 19.56 -5.72
N ALA A 147 5.66 18.95 -6.50
CA ALA A 147 4.39 18.45 -5.99
C ALA A 147 4.55 16.98 -5.61
N VAL A 148 4.21 16.62 -4.38
CA VAL A 148 4.23 15.25 -3.83
C VAL A 148 2.79 14.84 -3.51
N THR A 149 2.43 13.60 -3.82
CA THR A 149 1.10 13.04 -3.52
C THR A 149 1.24 11.62 -3.03
N PHE A 150 0.89 11.41 -1.76
CA PHE A 150 0.78 10.12 -1.12
C PHE A 150 -0.59 9.51 -1.40
N ILE A 151 -0.64 8.21 -1.72
CA ILE A 151 -1.87 7.42 -1.79
C ILE A 151 -1.76 6.30 -0.76
N MET A 152 -2.48 6.42 0.36
CA MET A 152 -2.35 5.54 1.53
C MET A 152 -3.60 4.69 1.79
N PRO A 153 -3.48 3.49 2.37
CA PRO A 153 -4.61 2.73 2.85
C PRO A 153 -5.11 3.32 4.17
N LYS A 154 -6.42 3.53 4.27
CA LYS A 154 -7.07 3.96 5.51
C LYS A 154 -7.96 2.86 6.04
N TRP A 155 -7.59 2.25 7.15
CA TRP A 155 -8.42 1.21 7.75
C TRP A 155 -9.53 1.82 8.61
N GLU A 156 -10.76 1.46 8.29
CA GLU A 156 -11.92 1.62 9.17
C GLU A 156 -12.18 0.26 9.85
N PRO A 157 -11.63 0.02 11.06
CA PRO A 157 -11.84 -1.25 11.77
C PRO A 157 -13.31 -1.44 12.17
N PRO A 158 -13.84 -2.67 12.15
CA PRO A 158 -15.12 -2.96 12.79
C PRO A 158 -15.00 -2.78 14.32
N ALA A 159 -16.14 -2.54 14.98
CA ALA A 159 -16.18 -2.22 16.42
C ALA A 159 -15.64 -3.34 17.34
N ASP A 160 -15.60 -4.58 16.85
CA ASP A 160 -15.10 -5.78 17.51
C ASP A 160 -13.72 -6.24 16.98
N ALA A 161 -13.00 -5.37 16.25
CA ALA A 161 -11.65 -5.66 15.75
C ALA A 161 -10.70 -6.12 16.88
N PRO A 162 -10.02 -7.28 16.76
CA PRO A 162 -9.11 -7.74 17.80
C PRO A 162 -7.97 -6.75 18.06
N ALA A 163 -7.68 -6.45 19.32
CA ALA A 163 -6.64 -5.49 19.70
C ALA A 163 -5.24 -5.83 19.12
N GLU A 164 -4.93 -7.12 18.96
CA GLU A 164 -3.70 -7.59 18.29
C GLU A 164 -3.67 -7.19 16.82
N LEU A 165 -4.79 -7.29 16.10
CA LEU A 165 -4.90 -6.87 14.71
C LEU A 165 -4.69 -5.35 14.59
N VAL A 166 -5.22 -4.58 15.55
CA VAL A 166 -5.05 -3.12 15.58
C VAL A 166 -3.58 -2.72 15.78
N GLN A 167 -2.89 -3.31 16.74
CA GLN A 167 -1.46 -3.05 16.96
C GLN A 167 -0.61 -3.48 15.75
N ARG A 168 -0.97 -4.60 15.11
CA ARG A 168 -0.32 -5.06 13.88
C ARG A 168 -0.54 -4.10 12.70
N TRP A 169 -1.74 -3.54 12.56
CA TRP A 169 -2.03 -2.51 11.56
C TRP A 169 -1.20 -1.25 11.78
N GLN A 170 -1.26 -0.66 12.97
CA GLN A 170 -0.53 0.59 13.30
C GLN A 170 0.98 0.46 13.06
N LYS A 171 1.58 -0.67 13.44
CA LYS A 171 3.01 -0.94 13.19
C LYS A 171 3.33 -1.05 11.69
N TYR A 172 2.43 -1.65 10.92
CA TYR A 172 2.57 -1.77 9.48
C TYR A 172 2.40 -0.41 8.77
N GLU A 173 1.39 0.35 9.15
CA GLU A 173 1.06 1.68 8.64
C GLU A 173 2.21 2.67 8.84
N LYS A 174 2.77 2.77 10.06
CA LYS A 174 3.97 3.59 10.35
C LYS A 174 5.20 3.17 9.54
N ALA A 175 5.34 1.89 9.23
CA ALA A 175 6.44 1.38 8.40
C ALA A 175 6.21 1.61 6.90
N LEU A 176 4.96 1.63 6.45
CA LEU A 176 4.55 1.96 5.09
C LEU A 176 4.73 3.46 4.84
N GLU A 177 4.23 4.32 5.73
CA GLU A 177 4.44 5.77 5.71
C GLU A 177 5.93 6.15 5.68
N ARG A 178 6.77 5.44 6.46
CA ARG A 178 8.23 5.60 6.38
C ARG A 178 8.79 5.22 5.01
N HIS A 179 8.28 4.16 4.39
CA HIS A 179 8.73 3.74 3.06
C HIS A 179 8.39 4.82 2.02
N GLU A 180 7.13 5.26 2.01
CA GLU A 180 6.60 6.32 1.15
C GLU A 180 7.35 7.66 1.32
N ASN A 181 7.71 8.04 2.55
CA ASN A 181 8.50 9.26 2.80
C ASN A 181 9.89 9.23 2.13
N GLY A 182 10.50 8.05 1.91
CA GLY A 182 11.73 7.95 1.12
C GLY A 182 11.55 8.36 -0.35
N HIS A 183 10.37 8.14 -0.93
CA HIS A 183 10.03 8.63 -2.26
C HIS A 183 9.78 10.15 -2.27
N LYS A 184 9.21 10.71 -1.19
CA LYS A 184 9.14 12.17 -0.99
C LYS A 184 10.56 12.77 -0.95
N GLU A 185 11.46 12.21 -0.14
CA GLU A 185 12.87 12.63 -0.06
C GLU A 185 13.58 12.62 -1.42
N HIS A 186 13.33 11.61 -2.27
CA HIS A 186 13.84 11.60 -3.65
C HIS A 186 13.29 12.75 -4.50
N GLY A 187 11.99 13.04 -4.43
CA GLY A 187 11.39 14.20 -5.12
C GLY A 187 11.97 15.54 -4.65
N LEU A 188 12.18 15.71 -3.34
CA LEU A 188 12.82 16.89 -2.74
C LEU A 188 14.29 17.03 -3.16
N GLY A 189 15.03 15.92 -3.19
CA GLY A 189 16.41 15.85 -3.68
C GLY A 189 16.52 16.23 -5.16
N ALA A 190 15.64 15.68 -6.01
CA ALA A 190 15.56 16.02 -7.43
C ALA A 190 15.33 17.51 -7.66
N ALA A 191 14.39 18.13 -6.95
CA ALA A 191 14.13 19.57 -7.05
C ALA A 191 15.34 20.41 -6.63
N SER A 192 16.02 20.01 -5.55
CA SER A 192 17.20 20.68 -5.04
C SER A 192 18.41 20.58 -5.98
N ASP A 193 18.62 19.42 -6.61
CA ASP A 193 19.67 19.22 -7.62
C ASP A 193 19.37 19.96 -8.93
N VAL A 194 18.11 19.97 -9.38
CA VAL A 194 17.68 20.78 -10.54
C VAL A 194 17.99 22.25 -10.31
N LEU A 195 17.62 22.82 -9.15
CA LEU A 195 17.95 24.22 -8.82
C LEU A 195 19.46 24.47 -8.92
N ARG A 196 20.26 23.69 -8.16
CA ARG A 196 21.73 23.84 -8.11
C ARG A 196 22.41 23.68 -9.46
N LYS A 197 21.86 22.84 -10.36
CA LYS A 197 22.40 22.63 -11.70
C LYS A 197 22.07 23.81 -12.60
N LEU A 198 20.82 24.28 -12.61
CA LEU A 198 20.38 25.38 -13.45
C LEU A 198 21.08 26.70 -13.07
N GLU A 199 21.23 26.99 -11.77
CA GLU A 199 21.97 28.17 -11.26
C GLU A 199 23.46 28.21 -11.66
N LYS A 200 24.01 27.10 -12.18
CA LYS A 200 25.43 26.92 -12.52
C LYS A 200 25.63 26.50 -13.98
N LEU A 201 24.64 26.73 -14.85
CA LEU A 201 24.84 26.54 -16.28
C LEU A 201 25.68 27.69 -16.86
N ASP A 202 26.59 27.33 -17.76
CA ASP A 202 27.30 28.29 -18.58
C ASP A 202 26.32 28.99 -19.54
N ALA A 203 26.65 30.23 -19.93
CA ALA A 203 25.82 30.99 -20.87
C ALA A 203 25.98 30.45 -22.29
N GLU A 204 24.84 30.24 -22.97
CA GLU A 204 24.77 29.77 -24.36
C GLU A 204 24.77 30.96 -25.34
N PRO A 205 25.09 30.76 -26.64
CA PRO A 205 25.10 31.84 -27.64
C PRO A 205 23.72 32.52 -27.85
N ASP A 206 22.65 31.77 -27.62
CA ASP A 206 21.26 32.21 -27.79
C ASP A 206 20.34 31.51 -26.78
N CYS A 207 19.14 32.07 -26.58
CA CYS A 207 18.22 31.57 -25.56
C CYS A 207 17.48 30.28 -25.94
N ASP A 208 17.41 29.90 -27.22
CA ASP A 208 16.82 28.62 -27.60
C ASP A 208 17.82 27.50 -27.29
N SER A 209 19.11 27.75 -27.49
CA SER A 209 20.22 26.91 -27.04
C SER A 209 20.24 26.80 -25.50
N MET A 210 20.14 27.93 -24.80
CA MET A 210 20.00 27.94 -23.32
C MET A 210 18.80 27.10 -22.85
N ASN A 211 17.64 27.26 -23.50
CA ASN A 211 16.45 26.50 -23.17
C ASN A 211 16.64 25.00 -23.35
N ARG A 212 17.28 24.58 -24.45
CA ARG A 212 17.52 23.15 -24.72
C ARG A 212 18.46 22.54 -23.69
N GLU A 213 19.58 23.19 -23.38
CA GLU A 213 20.54 22.66 -22.39
C GLU A 213 19.94 22.63 -20.98
N ALA A 214 19.30 23.72 -20.53
CA ALA A 214 18.66 23.76 -19.22
C ALA A 214 17.60 22.67 -19.03
N ASN A 215 16.71 22.47 -20.01
CA ASN A 215 15.72 21.41 -19.93
C ASN A 215 16.36 20.01 -20.07
N ALA A 216 17.42 19.83 -20.86
CA ALA A 216 18.12 18.55 -20.95
C ALA A 216 18.81 18.18 -19.62
N ALA A 217 19.46 19.14 -18.98
CA ALA A 217 20.11 18.98 -17.68
C ALA A 217 19.09 18.67 -16.57
N ALA A 218 18.00 19.43 -16.49
CA ALA A 218 16.97 19.21 -15.48
C ALA A 218 16.23 17.88 -15.65
N ASN A 219 15.85 17.51 -16.88
CA ASN A 219 15.24 16.20 -17.15
C ASN A 219 16.18 15.04 -16.81
N ARG A 220 17.49 15.17 -17.06
CA ARG A 220 18.46 14.11 -16.69
C ARG A 220 18.45 13.84 -15.19
N ILE A 221 18.47 14.89 -14.36
CA ILE A 221 18.39 14.78 -12.90
C ILE A 221 17.07 14.11 -12.48
N VAL A 222 15.95 14.48 -13.08
CA VAL A 222 14.65 13.84 -12.79
C VAL A 222 14.66 12.34 -13.13
N GLU A 223 15.22 11.93 -14.27
CA GLU A 223 15.34 10.50 -14.60
C GLU A 223 16.33 9.75 -13.70
N GLU A 224 17.43 10.39 -13.25
CA GLU A 224 18.34 9.83 -12.24
C GLU A 224 17.62 9.55 -10.92
N TYR A 225 16.75 10.45 -10.45
CA TYR A 225 15.97 10.22 -9.23
C TYR A 225 14.84 9.19 -9.40
N LYS A 226 14.20 9.09 -10.57
CA LYS A 226 13.28 7.96 -10.87
C LYS A 226 14.00 6.62 -10.89
N ALA A 227 15.28 6.58 -11.28
CA ALA A 227 16.09 5.38 -11.17
C ALA A 227 16.43 5.06 -9.70
N LYS A 228 16.66 6.07 -8.84
CA LYS A 228 16.82 5.90 -7.39
C LYS A 228 15.55 5.35 -6.73
N ASP A 229 14.36 5.81 -7.11
CA ASP A 229 13.08 5.24 -6.63
C ASP A 229 13.00 3.74 -6.91
N LYS A 230 13.18 3.33 -8.17
CA LYS A 230 13.13 1.89 -8.56
C LYS A 230 14.21 1.05 -7.86
N ALA A 231 15.36 1.63 -7.56
CA ALA A 231 16.41 0.97 -6.78
C ALA A 231 15.97 0.82 -5.31
N TYR A 232 15.44 1.88 -4.70
CA TYR A 232 14.94 1.90 -3.33
C TYR A 232 13.76 0.94 -3.11
N ASP A 233 12.80 0.90 -4.03
CA ASP A 233 11.74 -0.13 -4.07
C ASP A 233 12.33 -1.54 -4.05
N LYS A 234 13.28 -1.83 -4.94
CA LYS A 234 13.91 -3.15 -5.06
C LYS A 234 14.72 -3.53 -3.82
N GLU A 235 15.48 -2.60 -3.27
CA GLU A 235 16.34 -2.80 -2.09
C GLU A 235 15.51 -2.96 -0.81
N THR A 236 14.47 -2.14 -0.66
CA THR A 236 13.54 -2.25 0.47
C THR A 236 12.54 -3.39 0.32
N ARG A 237 12.40 -3.95 -0.90
CA ARG A 237 11.33 -4.84 -1.32
C ARG A 237 9.95 -4.21 -1.05
N HIS A 238 9.74 -3.02 -1.59
CA HIS A 238 8.55 -2.18 -1.40
C HIS A 238 8.24 -2.00 0.12
N GLY A 239 9.22 -1.46 0.85
CA GLY A 239 9.13 -1.23 2.29
C GLY A 239 9.21 -2.47 3.18
N ALA A 240 9.20 -3.69 2.63
CA ALA A 240 9.15 -4.91 3.43
C ALA A 240 10.42 -5.18 4.27
N THR A 241 11.58 -4.57 3.98
CA THR A 241 12.75 -4.57 4.89
C THR A 241 12.68 -3.46 5.95
N GLN A 242 11.89 -2.41 5.71
CA GLN A 242 11.68 -1.28 6.61
C GLN A 242 10.56 -1.54 7.63
N GLY A 243 9.81 -2.63 7.47
CA GLY A 243 8.77 -3.09 8.40
C GLY A 243 7.36 -3.16 7.78
N ALA A 244 7.18 -2.70 6.53
CA ALA A 244 5.90 -2.70 5.82
C ALA A 244 5.52 -4.12 5.34
N ARG A 245 5.32 -5.03 6.29
CA ARG A 245 4.86 -6.41 6.07
C ARG A 245 3.53 -6.62 6.77
N PHE A 246 2.43 -6.51 6.03
CA PHE A 246 1.14 -6.98 6.51
C PHE A 246 0.92 -8.45 6.12
N PRO A 247 0.69 -9.36 7.08
CA PRO A 247 0.64 -10.81 6.86
C PRO A 247 -0.63 -11.27 6.16
#